data_AF-A0A401Y988-F1
#
_entry.id   AF-A0A401Y988-F1
#
_cell.length_a   1.000
_cell.length_b   1.000
_cell.length_c   1.000
_cell.angle_alpha   90.00
_cell.angle_beta   90.00
_cell.angle_gamma   90.00
#
_symmetry.space_group_name_H-M   'P 1'
#
loop_
_entity.id
_entity.type
_entity.pdbx_description
1 polymer ?
#
loop_
_entity_poly.entity_id
_entity_poly.type
_entity_poly.pdbx_seq_one_letter_code
_entity_poly.pdbx_strand_id
1 'polypeptide(L)'
;MRAARAAGWTFNHIDSAHVFGEIVCPTGQHVKKIFKTGENTETVAIDALNLVIRCPDSAARPPGDKSQVRLESAQKLLGEAELMISSAEDDLSQIEAKEDAEQRFNDLCDLELRIDTAALTLAELEELQDEAFAEATADAPLPAAVEAAITTASAKVETAVAEIKRVNKRGPVKEIHQRAGAARERIAALRVRLSDYLPDE
;
A
#
# COMPACT_ATOMS: atom_id res chain seq x y z
N MET A 1 8.77 -1.43 -76.23
CA MET A 1 7.79 -2.27 -76.96
C MET A 1 8.19 -3.74 -77.10
N ARG A 2 9.42 -4.08 -77.54
CA ARG A 2 9.85 -5.49 -77.66
C ARG A 2 9.75 -6.27 -76.34
N ALA A 3 10.18 -5.68 -75.22
CA ALA A 3 10.07 -6.27 -73.88
C ALA A 3 8.61 -6.49 -73.42
N ALA A 4 7.71 -5.55 -73.72
CA ALA A 4 6.29 -5.67 -73.40
C ALA A 4 5.65 -6.85 -74.17
N ARG A 5 5.93 -6.96 -75.48
CA ARG A 5 5.46 -8.10 -76.29
C ARG A 5 6.02 -9.43 -75.83
N ALA A 6 7.29 -9.49 -75.43
CA ALA A 6 7.89 -10.70 -74.85
C ALA A 6 7.22 -11.13 -73.54
N ALA A 7 6.66 -10.19 -72.79
CA ALA A 7 5.89 -10.42 -71.58
C ALA A 7 4.40 -10.73 -71.82
N GLY A 8 3.98 -10.90 -73.09
CA GLY A 8 2.59 -11.16 -73.48
C GLY A 8 1.68 -9.94 -73.56
N TRP A 9 2.22 -8.73 -73.37
CA TRP A 9 1.42 -7.50 -73.48
C TRP A 9 1.18 -7.10 -74.93
N THR A 10 -0.02 -6.59 -75.18
CA THR A 10 -0.44 -6.10 -76.50
C THR A 10 -0.33 -4.58 -76.55
N PHE A 11 -0.10 -4.04 -77.75
CA PHE A 11 -0.14 -2.60 -78.00
C PHE A 11 -1.20 -2.31 -79.05
N ASN A 12 -2.20 -1.55 -78.66
CA ASN A 12 -3.30 -1.14 -79.53
C ASN A 12 -3.03 0.30 -79.97
N HIS A 13 -2.86 0.49 -81.28
CA HIS A 13 -2.76 1.82 -81.85
C HIS A 13 -4.17 2.42 -81.99
N ILE A 14 -4.40 3.60 -81.40
CA ILE A 14 -5.73 4.22 -81.33
C ILE A 14 -5.82 5.45 -82.25
N ASP A 15 -4.69 6.07 -82.59
CA ASP A 15 -4.55 7.28 -83.43
C ASP A 15 -5.63 8.35 -83.21
N SER A 16 -5.91 8.68 -81.95
CA SER A 16 -6.84 9.76 -81.62
C SER A 16 -6.12 11.11 -81.56
N ALA A 17 -6.87 12.20 -81.42
CA ALA A 17 -6.31 13.56 -81.35
C ALA A 17 -5.19 13.72 -80.29
N HIS A 18 -5.25 12.98 -79.17
CA HIS A 18 -4.29 13.11 -78.08
C HIS A 18 -3.60 11.80 -77.66
N VAL A 19 -4.13 10.63 -78.06
CA VAL A 19 -3.61 9.31 -77.69
C VAL A 19 -3.03 8.62 -78.92
N PHE A 20 -1.76 8.25 -78.83
CA PHE A 20 -1.03 7.47 -79.83
C PHE A 20 -1.48 6.01 -79.80
N GLY A 21 -1.52 5.41 -78.61
CA GLY A 21 -2.03 4.06 -78.42
C GLY A 21 -2.10 3.69 -76.96
N GLU A 22 -2.32 2.42 -76.67
CA GLU A 22 -2.31 1.90 -75.31
C GLU A 22 -1.63 0.53 -75.26
N ILE A 23 -0.98 0.25 -74.13
CA ILE A 23 -0.50 -1.10 -73.81
C ILE A 23 -1.48 -1.76 -72.86
N VAL A 24 -1.79 -3.02 -73.13
CA VAL A 24 -2.77 -3.82 -72.37
C VAL A 24 -2.11 -5.12 -71.92
N CYS A 25 -2.29 -5.49 -70.66
CA CYS A 25 -1.77 -6.75 -70.13
C CYS A 25 -2.55 -7.97 -70.70
N PRO A 26 -1.99 -9.18 -70.62
CA PRO A 26 -2.65 -10.39 -71.15
C PRO A 26 -4.08 -10.62 -70.61
N THR A 27 -4.32 -10.25 -69.35
CA THR A 27 -5.62 -10.37 -68.67
C THR A 27 -6.55 -9.19 -68.91
N GLY A 28 -6.10 -8.13 -69.60
CA GLY A 28 -6.87 -6.91 -69.87
C GLY A 28 -7.06 -5.96 -68.68
N GLN A 29 -6.61 -6.33 -67.47
CA GLN A 29 -6.85 -5.56 -66.24
C GLN A 29 -6.00 -4.29 -66.12
N HIS A 30 -4.80 -4.29 -66.67
CA HIS A 30 -3.86 -3.16 -66.63
C HIS A 30 -3.72 -2.56 -68.02
N VAL A 31 -4.16 -1.31 -68.15
CA VAL A 31 -4.10 -0.54 -69.39
C VAL A 31 -3.33 0.74 -69.14
N LYS A 32 -2.41 1.08 -70.05
CA LYS A 32 -1.73 2.38 -70.05
C LYS A 32 -1.80 3.05 -71.41
N LYS A 33 -2.43 4.23 -71.43
CA LYS A 33 -2.48 5.10 -72.59
C LYS A 33 -1.15 5.81 -72.79
N ILE A 34 -0.70 5.84 -74.03
CA ILE A 34 0.46 6.57 -74.52
C ILE A 34 -0.07 7.79 -75.26
N PHE A 35 0.15 8.97 -74.70
CA PHE A 35 -0.24 10.23 -75.34
C PHE A 35 0.75 10.59 -76.45
N LYS A 36 0.26 11.26 -77.50
CA LYS A 36 1.08 11.71 -78.64
C LYS A 36 2.23 12.64 -78.22
N THR A 37 2.04 13.41 -77.16
CA THR A 37 3.07 14.29 -76.57
C THR A 37 4.25 13.53 -75.95
N GLY A 38 4.06 12.27 -75.60
CA GLY A 38 5.09 11.39 -75.03
C GLY A 38 5.56 10.31 -76.00
N GLU A 39 5.09 10.32 -77.25
CA GLU A 39 5.49 9.40 -78.31
C GLU A 39 7.00 9.54 -78.53
N ASN A 40 7.75 8.48 -78.27
CA ASN A 40 9.22 8.42 -78.33
C ASN A 40 10.00 9.06 -77.18
N THR A 41 9.35 9.36 -76.05
CA THR A 41 10.08 9.78 -74.84
C THR A 41 10.57 8.57 -74.03
N GLU A 42 11.80 8.65 -73.51
CA GLU A 42 12.39 7.60 -72.68
C GLU A 42 11.57 7.38 -71.39
N THR A 43 11.05 8.45 -70.80
CA THR A 43 10.21 8.39 -69.58
C THR A 43 8.98 7.52 -69.79
N VAL A 44 8.25 7.69 -70.91
CA VAL A 44 7.07 6.87 -71.20
C VAL A 44 7.46 5.41 -71.43
N ALA A 45 8.62 5.16 -72.05
CA ALA A 45 9.13 3.81 -72.25
C ALA A 45 9.53 3.12 -70.94
N ILE A 46 10.20 3.84 -70.02
CA ILE A 46 10.57 3.35 -68.68
C ILE A 46 9.31 3.06 -67.87
N ASP A 47 8.35 3.98 -67.84
CA ASP A 47 7.13 3.80 -67.07
C ASP A 47 6.25 2.67 -67.63
N ALA A 48 6.23 2.49 -68.96
CA ALA A 48 5.57 1.36 -69.59
C ALA A 48 6.25 0.03 -69.22
N LEU A 49 7.59 0.01 -69.19
CA LEU A 49 8.36 -1.16 -68.76
C LEU A 49 8.14 -1.48 -67.28
N ASN A 50 8.13 -0.47 -66.41
CA ASN A 50 7.84 -0.61 -64.99
C ASN A 50 6.45 -1.19 -64.75
N LEU A 51 5.45 -0.76 -65.52
CA LEU A 51 4.11 -1.33 -65.46
C LEU A 51 4.09 -2.81 -65.89
N VAL A 52 4.81 -3.16 -66.96
CA VAL A 52 4.96 -4.55 -67.41
C VAL A 52 5.64 -5.43 -66.36
N ILE A 53 6.68 -4.93 -65.69
CA ILE A 53 7.43 -5.69 -64.67
C ILE A 53 6.60 -5.86 -63.39
N ARG A 54 5.82 -4.85 -62.99
CA ARG A 54 5.01 -4.87 -61.76
C ARG A 54 3.70 -5.65 -61.90
N CYS A 55 3.24 -5.90 -63.13
CA CYS A 55 2.00 -6.61 -63.33
C CYS A 55 2.11 -8.07 -62.85
N PRO A 56 1.20 -8.52 -61.97
CA PRO A 56 1.26 -9.85 -61.38
C PRO A 56 1.10 -10.96 -62.43
N ASP A 57 0.42 -10.67 -63.54
CA ASP A 57 0.14 -11.60 -64.65
C ASP A 57 1.21 -11.58 -65.75
N SER A 58 2.27 -10.79 -65.59
CA SER A 58 3.32 -10.62 -66.59
C SER A 58 4.31 -11.78 -66.57
N ALA A 59 4.55 -12.39 -67.74
CA ALA A 59 5.58 -13.41 -67.90
C ALA A 59 7.02 -12.86 -67.69
N ALA A 60 7.18 -11.53 -67.62
CA ALA A 60 8.45 -10.88 -67.29
C ALA A 60 8.71 -10.72 -65.78
N ARG A 61 7.77 -11.14 -64.91
CA ARG A 61 7.97 -11.13 -63.46
C ARG A 61 8.99 -12.22 -63.08
N PRO A 62 10.11 -11.89 -62.42
CA PRO A 62 11.08 -12.88 -62.00
C PRO A 62 10.44 -13.87 -60.99
N PRO A 63 10.70 -15.18 -61.11
CA PRO A 63 10.19 -16.18 -60.17
C PRO A 63 10.84 -15.98 -58.80
N GLY A 64 10.01 -15.86 -57.76
CA GLY A 64 10.45 -15.61 -56.38
C GLY A 64 10.20 -14.16 -55.97
N ASP A 65 9.02 -13.91 -55.40
CA ASP A 65 8.69 -12.59 -54.88
C ASP A 65 9.50 -12.32 -53.61
N LYS A 66 10.54 -11.48 -53.72
CA LYS A 66 11.36 -11.04 -52.58
C LYS A 66 10.51 -10.44 -51.45
N SER A 67 9.30 -9.96 -51.75
CA SER A 67 8.38 -9.47 -50.74
C SER A 67 7.85 -10.60 -49.85
N GLN A 68 7.62 -11.81 -50.39
CA GLN A 68 7.12 -12.95 -49.63
C GLN A 68 8.17 -13.49 -48.66
N VAL A 69 9.42 -13.63 -49.11
CA VAL A 69 10.55 -14.00 -48.23
C VAL A 69 10.76 -12.97 -47.11
N ARG A 70 10.61 -11.68 -47.42
CA ARG A 70 10.68 -10.61 -46.41
C ARG A 70 9.52 -10.67 -45.43
N LEU A 71 8.33 -11.02 -45.90
CA LEU A 71 7.14 -11.14 -45.07
C LEU A 71 7.25 -12.34 -44.10
N GLU A 72 7.70 -13.49 -44.58
CA GLU A 72 7.97 -14.67 -43.74
C GLU A 72 9.06 -14.38 -42.70
N SER A 73 10.13 -13.69 -43.12
CA SER A 73 11.19 -13.26 -42.20
C SER A 73 10.68 -12.28 -41.15
N ALA A 74 9.83 -11.32 -41.52
CA ALA A 74 9.24 -10.37 -40.59
C ALA A 74 8.30 -11.05 -39.59
N GLN A 75 7.47 -11.99 -40.06
CA GLN A 75 6.59 -12.80 -39.19
C GLN A 75 7.38 -13.61 -38.17
N LYS A 76 8.49 -14.22 -38.59
CA LYS A 76 9.37 -14.96 -37.68
C LYS A 76 9.96 -14.05 -36.59
N LEU A 77 10.50 -12.90 -36.99
CA LEU A 77 11.08 -11.94 -36.04
C LEU A 77 10.04 -11.38 -35.06
N LEU A 78 8.81 -11.14 -35.53
CA LEU A 78 7.70 -10.72 -34.67
C LEU A 78 7.34 -11.81 -33.65
N GLY A 79 7.23 -13.07 -34.07
CA GLY A 79 6.95 -14.17 -33.13
C GLY A 79 8.05 -14.36 -32.08
N GLU A 80 9.32 -14.20 -32.46
CA GLU A 80 10.44 -14.23 -31.51
C GLU A 80 10.38 -13.05 -30.53
N ALA A 81 10.03 -11.84 -31.01
CA ALA A 81 9.86 -10.66 -30.16
C ALA A 81 8.69 -10.81 -29.18
N GLU A 82 7.55 -11.35 -29.62
CA GLU A 82 6.38 -11.60 -28.77
C GLU A 82 6.69 -12.59 -27.64
N LEU A 83 7.44 -13.65 -27.93
CA LEU A 83 7.91 -14.59 -26.90
C LEU A 83 8.84 -13.93 -25.89
N MET A 84 9.77 -13.08 -26.34
CA MET A 84 10.65 -12.33 -25.45
C MET A 84 9.89 -11.33 -24.57
N ILE A 85 8.87 -10.66 -25.13
CA ILE A 85 7.99 -9.74 -24.37
C ILE A 85 7.23 -10.51 -23.31
N SER A 86 6.59 -11.63 -23.66
CA SER A 86 5.85 -12.45 -22.70
C SER A 86 6.76 -12.96 -21.56
N SER A 87 7.98 -13.40 -21.89
CA SER A 87 8.95 -13.80 -20.86
C SER A 87 9.34 -12.64 -19.95
N ALA A 88 9.52 -11.43 -20.50
CA ALA A 88 9.86 -10.26 -19.71
C ALA A 88 8.70 -9.81 -18.80
N GLU A 89 7.46 -9.95 -19.25
CA GLU A 89 6.26 -9.69 -18.43
C GLU A 89 6.16 -10.66 -17.24
N ASP A 90 6.45 -11.94 -17.46
CA ASP A 90 6.49 -12.95 -16.40
C ASP A 90 7.60 -12.66 -15.39
N ASP A 91 8.80 -12.29 -15.86
CA ASP A 91 9.93 -11.94 -14.99
C ASP A 91 9.65 -10.66 -14.18
N LEU A 92 9.06 -9.63 -14.80
CA LEU A 92 8.64 -8.41 -14.11
C LEU A 92 7.62 -8.71 -13.02
N SER A 93 6.61 -9.54 -13.32
CA SER A 93 5.61 -9.95 -12.34
C SER A 93 6.24 -10.67 -11.13
N GLN A 94 7.27 -11.48 -11.35
CA GLN A 94 8.01 -12.14 -10.27
C GLN A 94 8.86 -11.15 -9.45
N ILE A 95 9.47 -10.16 -10.09
CA ILE A 95 10.23 -9.11 -9.41
C ILE A 95 9.30 -8.27 -8.52
N GLU A 96 8.16 -7.82 -9.05
CA GLU A 96 7.16 -7.07 -8.30
C GLU A 96 6.65 -7.87 -7.09
N ALA A 97 6.32 -9.15 -7.29
CA ALA A 97 5.90 -10.03 -6.20
C ALA A 97 6.99 -10.21 -5.12
N LYS A 98 8.26 -10.21 -5.51
CA LYS A 98 9.39 -10.30 -4.58
C LYS A 98 9.57 -9.00 -3.80
N GLU A 99 9.50 -7.84 -4.45
CA GLU A 99 9.58 -6.53 -3.78
C GLU A 99 8.44 -6.35 -2.79
N ASP A 100 7.22 -6.75 -3.16
CA ASP A 100 6.06 -6.77 -2.25
C ASP A 100 6.29 -7.66 -1.03
N ALA A 101 6.92 -8.82 -1.21
CA ALA A 101 7.24 -9.74 -0.13
C ALA A 101 8.32 -9.17 0.81
N GLU A 102 9.36 -8.55 0.25
CA GLU A 102 10.42 -7.88 1.02
C GLU A 102 9.86 -6.69 1.81
N GLN A 103 8.97 -5.89 1.22
CA GLN A 103 8.31 -4.79 1.93
C GLN A 103 7.48 -5.30 3.11
N ARG A 104 6.66 -6.34 2.90
CA ARG A 104 5.88 -6.95 3.99
C ARG A 104 6.77 -7.50 5.10
N PHE A 105 7.92 -8.08 4.75
CA PHE A 105 8.88 -8.57 5.74
C PHE A 105 9.44 -7.42 6.58
N ASN A 106 9.84 -6.31 5.95
CA ASN A 106 10.31 -5.12 6.67
C ASN A 106 9.24 -4.55 7.60
N ASP A 107 8.00 -4.45 7.14
CA ASP A 107 6.87 -3.98 7.96
C ASP A 107 6.66 -4.87 9.20
N LEU A 108 6.84 -6.19 9.06
CA LEU A 108 6.76 -7.13 10.19
C LEU A 108 7.91 -6.93 11.19
N CYS A 109 9.14 -6.72 10.72
CA CYS A 109 10.27 -6.42 11.60
C CYS A 109 10.07 -5.12 12.38
N ASP A 110 9.51 -4.09 11.75
CA ASP A 110 9.18 -2.82 12.41
C ASP A 110 8.10 -3.01 13.50
N LEU A 111 7.10 -3.87 13.24
CA LEU A 111 6.09 -4.22 14.24
C LEU A 111 6.69 -5.00 15.42
N GLU A 112 7.58 -5.94 15.17
CA GLU A 112 8.29 -6.70 16.21
C GLU A 112 9.09 -5.75 17.12
N LEU A 113 9.86 -4.83 16.53
CA LEU A 113 10.63 -3.83 17.29
C LEU A 113 9.72 -2.95 18.17
N ARG A 114 8.53 -2.59 17.68
CA ARG A 114 7.55 -1.80 18.45
C ARG A 114 6.95 -2.60 19.61
N ILE A 115 6.71 -3.90 19.42
CA ILE A 115 6.23 -4.79 20.48
C ILE A 115 7.30 -4.91 21.58
N ASP A 116 8.56 -5.13 21.21
CA ASP A 116 9.67 -5.23 22.16
C ASP A 116 9.84 -3.94 22.95
N THR A 117 9.76 -2.79 22.27
CA THR A 117 9.81 -1.48 22.91
C THR A 117 8.65 -1.31 23.89
N ALA A 118 7.43 -1.69 23.50
CA ALA A 118 6.26 -1.61 24.38
C ALA A 118 6.42 -2.52 25.61
N ALA A 119 6.95 -3.73 25.45
CA ALA A 119 7.19 -4.65 26.56
C ALA A 119 8.19 -4.07 27.58
N LEU A 120 9.25 -3.42 27.11
CA LEU A 120 10.21 -2.72 27.99
C LEU A 120 9.52 -1.58 28.75
N THR A 121 8.73 -0.75 28.07
CA THR A 121 8.01 0.35 28.75
C THR A 121 6.99 -0.13 29.79
N LEU A 122 6.36 -1.28 29.56
CA LEU A 122 5.45 -1.87 30.55
C LEU A 122 6.20 -2.35 31.79
N ALA A 123 7.35 -3.01 31.61
CA ALA A 123 8.19 -3.44 32.72
C ALA A 123 8.69 -2.26 33.58
N GLU A 124 9.12 -1.16 32.94
CA GLU A 124 9.50 0.07 33.65
C GLU A 124 8.34 0.68 34.45
N LEU A 125 7.12 0.65 33.90
CA LEU A 125 5.93 1.13 34.61
C LEU A 125 5.55 0.25 35.81
N GLU A 126 5.68 -1.07 35.68
CA GLU A 126 5.47 -2.00 36.79
C GLU A 126 6.47 -1.76 37.93
N GLU A 127 7.75 -1.55 37.62
CA GLU A 127 8.78 -1.21 38.62
C GLU A 127 8.45 0.11 39.34
N LEU A 128 8.09 1.16 38.59
CA LEU A 128 7.68 2.44 39.17
C LEU A 128 6.41 2.32 40.03
N GLN A 129 5.47 1.45 39.65
CA GLN A 129 4.28 1.19 40.44
C GLN A 129 4.61 0.49 41.75
N ASP A 130 5.48 -0.53 41.71
CA ASP A 130 5.94 -1.25 42.90
C ASP A 130 6.72 -0.33 43.84
N GLU A 131 7.59 0.54 43.32
CA GLU A 131 8.29 1.56 44.08
C GLU A 131 7.33 2.55 44.75
N ALA A 132 6.38 3.10 43.98
CA ALA A 132 5.38 4.04 44.50
C ALA A 132 4.49 3.38 45.57
N PHE A 133 4.16 2.10 45.41
CA PHE A 133 3.40 1.34 46.40
C PHE A 133 4.23 1.08 47.66
N ALA A 134 5.51 0.72 47.53
CA ALA A 134 6.42 0.55 48.65
C ALA A 134 6.60 1.85 49.45
N GLU A 135 6.78 2.99 48.77
CA GLU A 135 6.87 4.30 49.41
C GLU A 135 5.57 4.68 50.14
N ALA A 136 4.42 4.48 49.50
CA ALA A 136 3.12 4.77 50.10
C ALA A 136 2.82 3.91 51.34
N THR A 137 3.37 2.70 51.42
CA THR A 137 3.15 1.76 52.53
C THR A 137 4.20 1.86 53.64
N ALA A 138 5.40 2.39 53.37
CA ALA A 138 6.49 2.49 54.34
C ALA A 138 6.17 3.37 55.57
N ASP A 139 5.44 4.48 55.37
CA ASP A 139 5.08 5.44 56.43
C ASP A 139 3.59 5.39 56.85
N ALA A 140 2.80 4.50 56.24
CA ALA A 140 1.38 4.38 56.57
C ALA A 140 1.20 3.63 57.91
N PRO A 141 0.54 4.22 58.93
CA PRO A 141 0.25 3.51 60.16
C PRO A 141 -0.72 2.34 59.88
N LEU A 142 -0.35 1.15 60.35
CA LEU A 142 -1.21 -0.04 60.24
C LEU A 142 -2.57 0.22 60.91
N PRO A 143 -3.69 -0.28 60.33
CA PRO A 143 -5.03 -0.14 60.93
C PRO A 143 -5.07 -0.55 62.41
N ALA A 144 -4.37 -1.61 62.79
CA ALA A 144 -4.25 -2.06 64.18
C ALA A 144 -3.56 -1.04 65.12
N ALA A 145 -2.57 -0.30 64.62
CA ALA A 145 -1.91 0.75 65.40
C ALA A 145 -2.85 1.95 65.61
N VAL A 146 -3.63 2.30 64.58
CA VAL A 146 -4.68 3.33 64.67
C VAL A 146 -5.76 2.89 65.66
N GLU A 147 -6.17 1.62 65.63
CA GLU A 147 -7.15 1.06 66.57
C GLU A 147 -6.66 1.09 68.02
N ALA A 148 -5.40 0.69 68.27
CA ALA A 148 -4.78 0.75 69.58
C ALA A 148 -4.70 2.19 70.12
N ALA A 149 -4.41 3.16 69.26
CA ALA A 149 -4.41 4.58 69.61
C ALA A 149 -5.82 5.09 69.95
N ILE A 150 -6.84 4.71 69.17
CA ILE A 150 -8.25 5.05 69.43
C ILE A 150 -8.72 4.43 70.75
N THR A 151 -8.37 3.17 71.03
CA THR A 151 -8.70 2.47 72.28
C THR A 151 -8.02 3.13 73.48
N THR A 152 -6.74 3.50 73.35
CA THR A 152 -6.01 4.26 74.38
C THR A 152 -6.65 5.63 74.63
N ALA A 153 -7.04 6.34 73.56
CA ALA A 153 -7.74 7.62 73.67
C ALA A 153 -9.10 7.47 74.36
N SER A 154 -9.86 6.41 74.04
CA SER A 154 -11.15 6.10 74.68
C SER A 154 -10.98 5.89 76.18
N ALA A 155 -10.02 5.06 76.60
CA ALA A 155 -9.74 4.79 78.01
C ALA A 155 -9.31 6.07 78.77
N LYS A 156 -8.50 6.93 78.15
CA LYS A 156 -8.11 8.23 78.73
C LYS A 156 -9.32 9.16 78.89
N VAL A 157 -10.22 9.22 77.92
CA VAL A 157 -11.44 10.03 77.99
C VAL A 157 -12.38 9.51 79.09
N GLU A 158 -12.54 8.19 79.21
CA GLU A 158 -13.34 7.59 80.29
C GLU A 158 -12.76 7.87 81.68
N THR A 159 -11.45 7.73 81.82
CA THR A 159 -10.73 8.06 83.06
C THR A 159 -10.92 9.55 83.40
N ALA A 160 -10.77 10.45 82.42
CA ALA A 160 -11.01 11.87 82.60
C ALA A 160 -12.46 12.15 83.05
N VAL A 161 -13.46 11.50 82.43
CA VAL A 161 -14.87 11.63 82.86
C VAL A 161 -15.09 11.13 84.29
N ALA A 162 -14.44 10.04 84.70
CA ALA A 162 -14.53 9.52 86.07
C ALA A 162 -13.91 10.49 87.08
N GLU A 163 -12.75 11.08 86.78
CA GLU A 163 -12.11 12.07 87.65
C GLU A 163 -12.91 13.37 87.73
N ILE A 164 -13.47 13.86 86.62
CA ILE A 164 -14.33 15.07 86.62
C ILE A 164 -15.53 14.88 87.56
N LYS A 165 -16.11 13.68 87.63
CA LYS A 165 -17.23 13.37 88.55
C LYS A 165 -16.84 13.48 90.04
N ARG A 166 -15.55 13.37 90.37
CA ARG A 166 -15.03 13.47 91.75
C ARG A 166 -14.74 14.91 92.17
N VAL A 167 -14.73 15.86 91.22
CA VAL A 167 -14.46 17.28 91.50
C VAL A 167 -15.75 18.02 91.87
N ASN A 168 -15.67 18.91 92.85
CA ASN A 168 -16.81 19.70 93.34
C ASN A 168 -17.31 20.66 92.24
N LYS A 169 -18.64 20.83 92.08
CA LYS A 169 -19.29 21.47 90.92
C LYS A 169 -19.06 22.99 90.77
N ARG A 170 -18.12 23.59 91.50
CA ARG A 170 -17.77 25.03 91.42
C ARG A 170 -16.47 25.20 90.63
N GLY A 171 -16.55 25.70 89.40
CA GLY A 171 -15.39 25.94 88.52
C GLY A 171 -15.60 25.53 87.05
N PRO A 172 -14.54 25.43 86.22
CA PRO A 172 -14.61 25.14 84.77
C PRO A 172 -15.06 23.70 84.41
N VAL A 173 -15.67 22.97 85.36
CA VAL A 173 -16.11 21.57 85.22
C VAL A 173 -17.06 21.37 84.04
N LYS A 174 -17.92 22.36 83.74
CA LYS A 174 -18.86 22.30 82.60
C LYS A 174 -18.14 22.27 81.25
N GLU A 175 -17.09 23.08 81.08
CA GLU A 175 -16.30 23.14 79.84
C GLU A 175 -15.51 21.85 79.63
N ILE A 176 -14.94 21.28 80.71
CA ILE A 176 -14.20 20.01 80.63
C ILE A 176 -15.16 18.86 80.27
N HIS A 177 -16.39 18.85 80.82
CA HIS A 177 -17.41 17.88 80.42
C HIS A 177 -17.80 17.98 78.94
N GLN A 178 -17.98 19.20 78.41
CA GLN A 178 -18.27 19.42 77.00
C GLN A 178 -17.13 18.93 76.10
N ARG A 179 -15.87 19.21 76.47
CA ARG A 179 -14.69 18.73 75.75
C ARG A 179 -14.60 17.21 75.74
N ALA A 180 -14.92 16.55 76.86
CA ALA A 180 -14.95 15.09 76.94
C ALA A 180 -16.06 14.48 76.06
N GLY A 181 -17.24 15.12 76.01
CA GLY A 181 -18.34 14.72 75.11
C GLY A 181 -17.93 14.78 73.63
N ALA A 182 -17.39 15.92 73.20
CA ALA A 182 -16.90 16.10 71.83
C ALA A 182 -15.76 15.13 71.49
N ALA A 183 -14.89 14.80 72.44
CA ALA A 183 -13.84 13.80 72.23
C ALA A 183 -14.41 12.39 72.00
N ARG A 184 -15.48 11.99 72.72
CA ARG A 184 -16.17 10.70 72.49
C ARG A 184 -16.80 10.61 71.12
N GLU A 185 -17.48 11.67 70.68
CA GLU A 185 -18.09 11.73 69.35
C GLU A 185 -17.03 11.61 68.25
N ARG A 186 -15.89 12.30 68.40
CA ARG A 186 -14.76 12.17 67.47
C ARG A 186 -14.17 10.76 67.45
N ILE A 187 -14.01 10.13 68.63
CA ILE A 187 -13.53 8.74 68.73
C ILE A 187 -14.50 7.77 68.06
N ALA A 188 -15.81 7.94 68.25
CA ALA A 188 -16.83 7.11 67.62
C ALA A 188 -16.81 7.25 66.08
N ALA A 189 -16.71 8.48 65.57
CA ALA A 189 -16.59 8.72 64.13
C ALA A 189 -15.31 8.12 63.54
N LEU A 190 -14.18 8.17 64.26
CA LEU A 190 -12.93 7.55 63.84
C LEU A 190 -13.02 6.01 63.80
N ARG A 191 -13.75 5.38 64.74
CA ARG A 191 -13.99 3.93 64.72
C ARG A 191 -14.82 3.49 63.52
N VAL A 192 -15.89 4.22 63.18
CA VAL A 192 -16.71 3.95 62.00
C VAL A 192 -15.90 4.07 60.71
N ARG A 193 -14.98 5.04 60.63
CA ARG A 193 -14.09 5.17 59.47
C ARG A 193 -13.05 4.06 59.41
N LEU A 194 -12.59 3.55 60.55
CA LEU A 194 -11.58 2.49 60.61
C LEU A 194 -12.16 1.11 60.27
N SER A 195 -13.46 0.88 60.53
CA SER A 195 -14.11 -0.40 60.20
C SER A 195 -14.12 -0.71 58.70
N ASP A 196 -14.06 0.31 57.84
CA ASP A 196 -13.95 0.12 56.38
C ASP A 196 -12.59 -0.48 55.94
N TYR A 197 -11.61 -0.53 56.85
CA TYR A 197 -10.24 -0.98 56.59
C TYR A 197 -9.81 -2.17 57.45
N LEU A 198 -10.70 -2.70 58.29
CA LEU A 198 -10.48 -3.93 59.04
C LEU A 198 -11.15 -5.08 58.27
N PRO A 199 -10.50 -6.23 58.08
CA PRO A 199 -11.15 -7.38 57.46
C PRO A 199 -12.35 -7.82 58.32
N ASP A 200 -13.49 -8.11 57.68
CA ASP A 200 -14.63 -8.74 58.34
C ASP A 200 -14.19 -10.13 58.84
N GLU A 201 -13.94 -10.24 60.15
CA GLU A 201 -13.73 -11.54 60.82
C GLU A 201 -15.04 -12.33 60.97
#